data_AF-A0A6C0LG33-F1
#
_entry.id   AF-A0A6C0LG33-F1
#
_cell.length_a   1.000
_cell.length_b   1.000
_cell.length_c   1.000
_cell.angle_alpha   90.00
_cell.angle_beta   90.00
_cell.angle_gamma   90.00
#
_symmetry.space_group_name_H-M   'P 1'
#
loop_
_entity.id
_entity.type
_entity.pdbx_description
1 polymer ?
#
loop_
_entity_poly.entity_id
_entity_poly.type
_entity_poly.pdbx_seq_one_letter_code
_entity_poly.pdbx_strand_id
1 'polypeptide(L)'
;MTTTDDNAIIDATLADTADSTETPVETPVETPVETPVETPVETPVETPVETPVETPVETPVETPVETPVETPVETPARTDVPATISPAPVLPTPPAVNVKKIVFALPGDNFSSKFLISWTATISKLWETRKYDIMLSPATGSFVPFVRMTTLGLDVLRGQEQKPFDGQPFDIWITIDSDIVFTFEQVEKLIESTNEHPVVAGMYRMADLVNYAFVKDWDETYFKKNGAFQFIKPEEIDVWKKETELKYFNVVYSGMGFMAIRREVFDNIKYPYFDSEIVTIHTEEGKVIRDICSEDVSFCKKITQAGYQIMVNTDIRVGHIKPLII
;
A
#
# COMPACT_ATOMS: atom_id res chain seq x y z
N MET A 1 -84.10 12.52 30.53
CA MET A 1 -82.67 12.87 30.54
C MET A 1 -82.28 13.15 29.10
N THR A 2 -81.99 14.43 28.82
CA THR A 2 -81.18 15.01 27.71
C THR A 2 -80.75 14.05 26.57
N THR A 3 -81.30 14.16 25.34
CA THR A 3 -80.88 15.03 24.19
C THR A 3 -79.44 14.72 23.72
N THR A 4 -79.09 14.39 22.47
CA THR A 4 -79.38 14.94 21.11
C THR A 4 -78.94 13.87 20.05
N ASP A 5 -79.64 13.55 18.94
CA ASP A 5 -79.90 14.27 17.66
C ASP A 5 -78.62 14.90 17.03
N ASP A 6 -78.28 14.91 15.73
CA ASP A 6 -78.94 14.52 14.48
C ASP A 6 -77.94 14.73 13.28
N ASN A 7 -78.16 14.01 12.15
CA ASN A 7 -78.03 14.41 10.72
C ASN A 7 -76.67 14.86 10.09
N ALA A 8 -76.34 14.73 8.80
CA ALA A 8 -76.95 14.26 7.52
C ALA A 8 -75.81 14.15 6.45
N ILE A 9 -75.75 13.15 5.55
CA ILE A 9 -76.16 13.10 4.11
C ILE A 9 -75.73 14.33 3.26
N ILE A 10 -74.96 14.14 2.14
CA ILE A 10 -75.33 14.41 0.70
C ILE A 10 -74.35 13.68 -0.28
N ASP A 11 -74.90 13.17 -1.38
CA ASP A 11 -74.35 12.42 -2.53
C ASP A 11 -74.58 13.20 -3.86
N ALA A 12 -74.00 12.76 -5.00
CA ALA A 12 -74.13 13.15 -6.44
C ALA A 12 -72.86 13.78 -7.08
N THR A 13 -72.13 13.27 -8.09
CA THR A 13 -72.31 12.65 -9.44
C THR A 13 -72.23 13.60 -10.66
N LEU A 14 -71.28 13.31 -11.58
CA LEU A 14 -71.27 13.41 -13.08
C LEU A 14 -71.32 14.83 -13.74
N ALA A 15 -70.82 15.16 -14.95
CA ALA A 15 -70.02 14.59 -16.07
C ALA A 15 -69.72 15.70 -17.14
N ASP A 16 -69.01 15.35 -18.23
CA ASP A 16 -68.93 15.93 -19.62
C ASP A 16 -68.00 17.13 -19.98
N THR A 17 -66.94 16.98 -20.83
CA THR A 17 -66.80 17.08 -22.33
C THR A 17 -66.88 18.52 -22.90
N ALA A 18 -66.22 19.03 -23.97
CA ALA A 18 -65.40 18.56 -25.10
C ALA A 18 -64.66 19.77 -25.77
N ASP A 19 -63.87 19.49 -26.83
CA ASP A 19 -63.54 20.33 -28.02
C ASP A 19 -62.30 21.28 -27.97
N SER A 20 -61.48 21.54 -29.01
CA SER A 20 -60.94 20.92 -30.25
C SER A 20 -59.96 21.94 -30.90
N THR A 21 -59.25 21.57 -31.99
CA THR A 21 -58.55 22.40 -33.03
C THR A 21 -57.03 22.68 -32.78
N GLU A 22 -56.04 22.45 -33.67
CA GLU A 22 -55.94 22.12 -35.12
C GLU A 22 -54.69 21.26 -35.48
N THR A 23 -54.76 20.58 -36.63
CA THR A 23 -53.70 19.94 -37.48
C THR A 23 -53.42 20.83 -38.72
N PRO A 24 -52.42 20.65 -39.66
CA PRO A 24 -51.80 19.38 -40.12
C PRO A 24 -50.35 19.39 -40.77
N VAL A 25 -49.81 18.19 -41.12
CA VAL A 25 -49.09 17.77 -42.39
C VAL A 25 -47.74 18.45 -42.79
N GLU A 26 -46.65 17.85 -43.33
CA GLU A 26 -46.22 16.50 -43.71
C GLU A 26 -44.70 16.44 -44.08
N THR A 27 -44.15 15.21 -44.14
CA THR A 27 -43.12 14.66 -45.07
C THR A 27 -41.61 14.91 -44.89
N PRO A 28 -40.76 13.97 -45.40
CA PRO A 28 -39.51 13.52 -44.78
C PRO A 28 -38.26 14.15 -45.40
N VAL A 29 -37.11 14.02 -44.71
CA VAL A 29 -35.81 14.27 -45.34
C VAL A 29 -34.81 13.19 -44.95
N GLU A 30 -34.19 12.66 -46.01
CA GLU A 30 -33.15 11.65 -46.08
C GLU A 30 -31.83 12.04 -45.41
N THR A 31 -31.04 11.00 -45.15
CA THR A 31 -29.67 10.89 -44.61
C THR A 31 -28.60 11.85 -45.14
N PRO A 32 -27.43 11.92 -44.46
CA PRO A 32 -26.29 11.28 -45.09
C PRO A 32 -25.50 10.35 -44.17
N VAL A 33 -25.20 9.16 -44.70
CA VAL A 33 -24.05 8.32 -44.34
C VAL A 33 -22.89 8.78 -45.22
N GLU A 34 -21.87 9.37 -44.61
CA GLU A 34 -20.56 9.73 -45.21
C GLU A 34 -19.64 10.00 -44.00
N THR A 35 -18.42 9.54 -43.80
CA THR A 35 -17.47 8.59 -44.42
C THR A 35 -16.36 8.45 -43.35
N PRO A 36 -15.55 7.37 -43.29
CA PRO A 36 -14.46 7.31 -42.31
C PRO A 36 -13.37 8.31 -42.70
N VAL A 37 -12.95 9.15 -41.75
CA VAL A 37 -11.78 10.02 -41.94
C VAL A 37 -10.55 9.13 -41.92
N GLU A 38 -10.00 8.86 -43.11
CA GLU A 38 -8.64 8.38 -43.30
C GLU A 38 -7.67 9.35 -42.60
N THR A 39 -7.09 8.93 -41.48
CA THR A 39 -5.90 9.59 -40.94
C THR A 39 -4.73 9.31 -41.88
N PRO A 40 -4.01 10.34 -42.37
CA PRO A 40 -2.78 10.11 -43.10
C PRO A 40 -1.76 9.49 -42.13
N VAL A 41 -1.27 8.31 -42.48
CA VAL A 41 -0.05 7.74 -41.88
C VAL A 41 1.11 8.60 -42.39
N GLU A 42 1.50 9.59 -41.60
CA GLU A 42 2.80 10.24 -41.75
C GLU A 42 3.87 9.18 -41.46
N THR A 43 4.45 8.62 -42.51
CA THR A 43 5.71 7.89 -42.44
C THR A 43 6.78 8.82 -41.85
N PRO A 44 7.42 8.51 -40.72
CA PRO A 44 8.60 9.25 -40.34
C PRO A 44 9.69 8.95 -41.37
N VAL A 45 10.22 10.02 -41.96
CA VAL A 45 11.43 10.00 -42.77
C VAL A 45 12.56 9.45 -41.90
N GLU A 46 13.08 8.28 -42.30
CA GLU A 46 14.33 7.71 -41.79
C GLU A 46 15.46 8.74 -41.95
N THR A 47 15.81 9.43 -40.86
CA THR A 47 17.15 10.01 -40.75
C THR A 47 18.12 8.87 -40.47
N PRO A 48 19.16 8.64 -41.29
CA PRO A 48 20.17 7.65 -40.95
C PRO A 48 20.90 8.16 -39.71
N VAL A 49 20.75 7.45 -38.60
CA VAL A 49 21.60 7.63 -37.44
C VAL A 49 23.00 7.16 -37.85
N GLU A 50 23.92 8.10 -37.95
CA GLU A 50 25.35 7.85 -38.05
C GLU A 50 25.76 6.80 -37.01
N THR A 51 26.23 5.66 -37.50
CA THR A 51 26.86 4.60 -36.71
C THR A 51 27.99 5.17 -35.85
N PRO A 52 27.97 5.05 -34.51
CA PRO A 52 29.20 5.19 -33.76
C PRO A 52 30.07 3.97 -34.06
N VAL A 53 31.26 4.26 -34.58
CA VAL A 53 32.35 3.30 -34.83
C VAL A 53 32.57 2.45 -33.59
N GLU A 54 32.44 1.14 -33.77
CA GLU A 54 32.88 0.08 -32.84
C GLU A 54 34.29 0.39 -32.34
N THR A 55 34.42 0.69 -31.05
CA THR A 55 35.70 0.51 -30.35
C THR A 55 35.73 -0.93 -29.86
N PRO A 56 36.72 -1.75 -30.23
CA PRO A 56 36.80 -3.10 -29.70
C PRO A 56 37.10 -2.98 -28.20
N VAL A 57 36.16 -3.46 -27.38
CA VAL A 57 36.42 -3.71 -25.96
C VAL A 57 37.39 -4.88 -25.91
N GLU A 58 38.60 -4.59 -25.46
CA GLU A 58 39.64 -5.57 -25.11
C GLU A 58 39.01 -6.70 -24.27
N THR A 59 39.18 -7.93 -24.77
CA THR A 59 38.86 -9.18 -24.10
C THR A 59 39.31 -9.19 -22.64
N PRO A 60 38.47 -9.54 -21.66
CA PRO A 60 38.96 -9.94 -20.36
C PRO A 60 39.69 -11.27 -20.53
N VAL A 61 40.95 -11.28 -20.09
CA VAL A 61 41.79 -12.46 -19.96
C VAL A 61 41.04 -13.54 -19.18
N GLU A 62 40.80 -14.68 -19.82
CA GLU A 62 40.40 -15.93 -19.17
C GLU A 62 41.35 -16.22 -18.00
N THR A 63 40.84 -16.09 -16.79
CA THR A 63 41.53 -16.63 -15.60
C THR A 63 41.27 -18.13 -15.61
N PRO A 64 42.30 -18.99 -15.57
CA PRO A 64 42.07 -20.41 -15.53
C PRO A 64 41.38 -20.76 -14.21
N VAL A 65 40.23 -21.42 -14.33
CA VAL A 65 39.57 -22.12 -13.21
C VAL A 65 40.54 -23.22 -12.78
N GLU A 66 41.20 -23.02 -11.64
CA GLU A 66 41.91 -24.08 -10.93
C GLU A 66 40.91 -25.18 -10.58
N THR A 67 40.89 -26.25 -11.38
CA THR A 67 40.27 -27.52 -11.00
C THR A 67 40.89 -27.98 -9.69
N PRO A 68 40.12 -28.24 -8.62
CA PRO A 68 40.69 -28.88 -7.44
C PRO A 68 41.15 -30.27 -7.85
N VAL A 69 42.46 -30.52 -7.72
CA VAL A 69 43.04 -31.86 -7.83
C VAL A 69 42.42 -32.69 -6.70
N GLU A 70 41.53 -33.60 -7.08
CA GLU A 70 41.08 -34.71 -6.24
C GLU A 70 42.33 -35.45 -5.76
N THR A 71 42.71 -35.23 -4.50
CA THR A 71 43.71 -36.03 -3.82
C THR A 71 43.06 -37.38 -3.54
N PRO A 72 43.63 -38.51 -4.00
CA PRO A 72 43.07 -39.81 -3.64
C PRO A 72 43.23 -39.97 -2.12
N VAL A 73 42.10 -40.12 -1.44
CA VAL A 73 42.06 -40.58 -0.05
C VAL A 73 42.60 -42.01 -0.03
N GLU A 74 43.90 -42.14 0.19
CA GLU A 74 44.54 -43.39 0.58
C GLU A 74 43.79 -43.94 1.79
N THR A 75 43.06 -45.04 1.59
CA THR A 75 42.42 -45.79 2.67
C THR A 75 43.54 -46.43 3.50
N PRO A 76 43.78 -46.05 4.77
CA PRO A 76 44.77 -46.74 5.56
C PRO A 76 44.22 -48.14 5.88
N ALA A 77 45.01 -49.15 5.54
CA ALA A 77 44.79 -50.52 5.99
C ALA A 77 44.62 -50.53 7.53
N ARG A 78 43.53 -51.15 7.96
CA ARG A 78 43.17 -51.37 9.36
C ARG A 78 44.30 -52.12 10.08
N THR A 79 45.07 -51.40 10.89
CA THR A 79 45.86 -51.97 11.98
C THR A 79 45.13 -51.69 13.29
N ASP A 80 44.59 -52.75 13.90
CA ASP A 80 43.95 -52.68 15.20
C ASP A 80 45.01 -52.31 16.27
N VAL A 81 45.06 -51.03 16.65
CA VAL A 81 45.77 -50.54 17.83
C VAL A 81 44.76 -49.78 18.70
N PRO A 82 44.60 -50.09 20.00
CA PRO A 82 43.66 -49.40 20.85
C PRO A 82 44.24 -48.02 21.21
N ALA A 83 43.93 -47.01 20.41
CA ALA A 83 44.19 -45.61 20.74
C ALA A 83 42.94 -45.02 21.40
N THR A 84 43.07 -44.61 22.67
CA THR A 84 42.12 -43.75 23.37
C THR A 84 42.01 -42.43 22.61
N ILE A 85 40.94 -42.27 21.82
CA ILE A 85 40.64 -41.05 21.09
C ILE A 85 40.04 -40.05 22.09
N SER A 86 40.81 -39.03 22.45
CA SER A 86 40.28 -37.86 23.15
C SER A 86 39.30 -37.15 22.20
N PRO A 87 38.09 -36.76 22.64
CA PRO A 87 37.13 -36.11 21.75
C PRO A 87 37.71 -34.80 21.22
N ALA A 88 37.62 -34.60 19.91
CA ALA A 88 38.01 -33.34 19.27
C ALA A 88 37.26 -32.18 19.92
N PRO A 89 37.90 -31.01 20.12
CA PRO A 89 37.22 -29.85 20.66
C PRO A 89 36.07 -29.46 19.72
N VAL A 90 34.84 -29.54 20.22
CA VAL A 90 33.66 -29.04 19.53
C VAL A 90 33.88 -27.55 19.33
N LEU A 91 34.07 -27.12 18.07
CA LEU A 91 34.10 -25.69 17.73
C LEU A 91 32.81 -25.07 18.27
N PRO A 92 32.87 -23.96 19.03
CA PRO A 92 31.65 -23.32 19.50
C PRO A 92 30.80 -22.95 18.28
N THR A 93 29.58 -23.50 18.22
CA THR A 93 28.55 -23.04 17.28
C THR A 93 28.47 -21.52 17.42
N PRO A 94 28.60 -20.74 16.33
CA PRO A 94 28.43 -19.29 16.41
C PRO A 94 27.07 -19.02 17.06
N PRO A 95 26.97 -18.03 17.96
CA PRO A 95 25.71 -17.70 18.62
C PRO A 95 24.65 -17.50 17.55
N ALA A 96 23.48 -18.11 17.73
CA ALA A 96 22.35 -17.93 16.83
C ALA A 96 22.08 -16.42 16.73
N VAL A 97 22.45 -15.84 15.59
CA VAL A 97 22.11 -14.45 15.29
C VAL A 97 20.59 -14.43 15.24
N ASN A 98 19.96 -13.68 16.15
CA ASN A 98 18.52 -13.51 16.13
C ASN A 98 18.18 -12.62 14.93
N VAL A 99 17.95 -13.25 13.79
CA VAL A 99 17.64 -12.59 12.53
C VAL A 99 16.15 -12.25 12.54
N LYS A 100 15.81 -10.96 12.36
CA LYS A 100 14.42 -10.52 12.28
C LYS A 100 13.84 -10.85 10.90
N LYS A 101 12.69 -11.51 10.89
CA LYS A 101 11.92 -11.83 9.67
C LYS A 101 11.09 -10.65 9.24
N ILE A 102 11.48 -10.02 8.14
CA ILE A 102 10.78 -8.88 7.57
C ILE A 102 10.09 -9.30 6.27
N VAL A 103 8.85 -8.86 6.09
CA VAL A 103 8.09 -9.05 4.86
C VAL A 103 7.92 -7.70 4.18
N PHE A 104 8.42 -7.56 2.96
CA PHE A 104 8.10 -6.42 2.10
C PHE A 104 6.85 -6.74 1.29
N ALA A 105 5.76 -6.05 1.62
CA ALA A 105 4.53 -5.99 0.86
C ALA A 105 4.62 -4.92 -0.22
N LEU A 106 4.56 -5.37 -1.47
CA LEU A 106 4.71 -4.51 -2.65
C LEU A 106 3.42 -4.59 -3.49
N PRO A 107 2.43 -3.72 -3.24
CA PRO A 107 1.27 -3.61 -4.11
C PRO A 107 1.65 -2.96 -5.44
N GLY A 108 1.09 -3.49 -6.52
CA GLY A 108 1.31 -3.04 -7.89
C GLY A 108 2.29 -3.92 -8.67
N ASP A 109 2.27 -3.74 -9.99
CA ASP A 109 3.10 -4.46 -10.97
C ASP A 109 3.90 -3.50 -11.87
N ASN A 110 3.71 -2.19 -11.72
CA ASN A 110 4.40 -1.15 -12.45
C ASN A 110 5.28 -0.34 -11.51
N PHE A 111 6.60 -0.46 -11.68
CA PHE A 111 7.61 0.20 -10.85
C PHE A 111 8.49 1.11 -11.72
N SER A 112 8.73 2.33 -11.25
CA SER A 112 9.61 3.27 -11.95
C SER A 112 11.08 2.84 -11.89
N SER A 113 11.92 3.35 -12.81
CA SER A 113 13.38 3.16 -12.72
C SER A 113 13.96 3.68 -11.40
N LYS A 114 13.40 4.77 -10.85
CA LYS A 114 13.77 5.30 -9.53
C LYS A 114 13.45 4.31 -8.42
N PHE A 115 12.25 3.72 -8.45
CA PHE A 115 11.88 2.66 -7.50
C PHE A 115 12.84 1.48 -7.60
N LEU A 116 13.13 1.00 -8.81
CA LEU A 116 14.02 -0.14 -9.02
C LEU A 116 15.44 0.10 -8.47
N ILE A 117 15.98 1.32 -8.65
CA ILE A 117 17.26 1.72 -8.07
C ILE A 117 17.18 1.74 -6.54
N SER A 118 16.18 2.42 -5.98
CA SER A 118 15.93 2.48 -4.53
C SER A 118 15.82 1.09 -3.91
N TRP A 119 15.03 0.21 -4.53
CA TRP A 119 14.80 -1.16 -4.09
C TRP A 119 16.10 -1.99 -4.11
N THR A 120 16.79 -2.02 -5.24
CA THR A 120 18.00 -2.83 -5.43
C THR A 120 19.11 -2.40 -4.46
N ALA A 121 19.33 -1.10 -4.31
CA ALA A 121 20.30 -0.56 -3.36
C ALA A 121 19.94 -0.89 -1.89
N THR A 122 18.65 -0.81 -1.56
CA THR A 122 18.15 -1.12 -0.21
C THR A 122 18.35 -2.59 0.13
N ILE A 123 17.94 -3.50 -0.77
CA ILE A 123 18.04 -4.94 -0.55
C ILE A 123 19.52 -5.38 -0.44
N SER A 124 20.40 -4.85 -1.29
CA SER A 124 21.85 -5.12 -1.20
C SER A 124 22.39 -4.77 0.20
N LYS A 125 22.13 -3.54 0.67
CA LYS A 125 22.60 -3.08 1.98
C LYS A 125 21.95 -3.83 3.14
N LEU A 126 20.66 -4.17 3.06
CA LEU A 126 19.98 -4.96 4.10
C LEU A 126 20.62 -6.34 4.26
N TRP A 127 20.96 -7.02 3.17
CA TRP A 127 21.67 -8.30 3.25
C TRP A 127 23.07 -8.18 3.84
N GLU A 128 23.80 -7.10 3.54
CA GLU A 128 25.12 -6.82 4.14
C GLU A 128 25.04 -6.70 5.68
N THR A 129 23.93 -6.18 6.22
CA THR A 129 23.77 -6.07 7.68
C THR A 129 23.70 -7.41 8.40
N ARG A 130 23.27 -8.49 7.71
CA ARG A 130 22.97 -9.82 8.28
C ARG A 130 22.01 -9.81 9.48
N LYS A 131 21.23 -8.73 9.65
CA LYS A 131 20.23 -8.58 10.73
C LYS A 131 18.86 -9.14 10.35
N TYR A 132 18.58 -9.29 9.05
CA TYR A 132 17.23 -9.51 8.53
C TYR A 132 17.13 -10.73 7.61
N ASP A 133 16.04 -11.48 7.76
CA ASP A 133 15.58 -12.54 6.87
C ASP A 133 14.42 -11.93 6.07
N ILE A 134 14.60 -11.82 4.76
CA ILE A 134 13.78 -10.96 3.91
C ILE A 134 12.86 -11.81 3.07
N MET A 135 11.55 -11.56 3.19
CA MET A 135 10.51 -12.13 2.34
C MET A 135 9.85 -11.05 1.50
N LEU A 136 9.50 -11.39 0.27
CA LEU A 136 8.75 -10.51 -0.64
C LEU A 136 7.34 -11.04 -0.80
N SER A 137 6.34 -10.16 -0.67
CA SER A 137 4.93 -10.50 -0.83
C SER A 137 4.24 -9.47 -1.73
N PRO A 138 4.41 -9.58 -3.06
CA PRO A 138 3.79 -8.68 -4.02
C PRO A 138 2.32 -9.04 -4.26
N ALA A 139 1.54 -8.07 -4.74
CA ALA A 139 0.18 -8.32 -5.25
C ALA A 139 -0.21 -7.23 -6.26
N THR A 140 -1.04 -7.56 -7.24
CA THR A 140 -1.61 -6.60 -8.19
C THR A 140 -3.11 -6.81 -8.32
N GLY A 141 -3.84 -5.76 -8.67
CA GLY A 141 -5.29 -5.78 -8.82
C GLY A 141 -5.90 -4.38 -8.78
N SER A 142 -7.09 -4.23 -9.35
CA SER A 142 -7.83 -2.97 -9.35
C SER A 142 -8.53 -2.66 -8.03
N PHE A 143 -8.75 -3.67 -7.18
CA PHE A 143 -9.40 -3.52 -5.89
C PHE A 143 -8.36 -3.55 -4.76
N VAL A 144 -7.93 -2.36 -4.36
CA VAL A 144 -6.82 -2.15 -3.40
C VAL A 144 -6.98 -2.91 -2.08
N PRO A 145 -8.18 -3.01 -1.45
CA PRO A 145 -8.34 -3.84 -0.26
C PRO A 145 -7.92 -5.32 -0.45
N PHE A 146 -8.25 -5.92 -1.61
CA PHE A 146 -7.82 -7.28 -1.90
C PHE A 146 -6.32 -7.35 -2.16
N VAL A 147 -5.75 -6.36 -2.85
CA VAL A 147 -4.30 -6.29 -3.07
C VAL A 147 -3.56 -6.28 -1.73
N ARG A 148 -3.97 -5.44 -0.78
CA ARG A 148 -3.38 -5.37 0.57
C ARG A 148 -3.58 -6.67 1.38
N MET A 149 -4.73 -7.34 1.23
CA MET A 149 -4.93 -8.66 1.86
C MET A 149 -4.03 -9.73 1.24
N THR A 150 -3.85 -9.74 -0.08
CA THR A 150 -2.97 -10.69 -0.77
C THR A 150 -1.50 -10.50 -0.38
N THR A 151 -1.05 -9.27 -0.12
CA THR A 151 0.32 -9.03 0.40
C THR A 151 0.53 -9.51 1.85
N LEU A 152 -0.53 -9.93 2.55
CA LEU A 152 -0.47 -10.70 3.81
C LEU A 152 -0.57 -12.21 3.58
N GLY A 153 -0.55 -12.68 2.34
CA GLY A 153 -0.71 -14.10 1.99
C GLY A 153 -2.11 -14.66 2.25
N LEU A 154 -3.13 -13.80 2.36
CA LEU A 154 -4.52 -14.17 2.61
C LEU A 154 -5.23 -14.62 1.33
N ASP A 155 -6.27 -15.44 1.48
CA ASP A 155 -7.10 -15.92 0.37
C ASP A 155 -8.53 -16.10 0.86
N VAL A 156 -9.50 -15.44 0.21
CA VAL A 156 -10.92 -15.44 0.61
C VAL A 156 -11.49 -16.84 0.87
N LEU A 157 -11.00 -17.88 0.19
CA LEU A 157 -11.47 -19.25 0.34
C LEU A 157 -11.11 -19.90 1.68
N ARG A 158 -10.16 -19.34 2.46
CA ARG A 158 -9.76 -19.89 3.77
C ARG A 158 -10.71 -19.52 4.93
N GLY A 159 -11.78 -18.76 4.67
CA GLY A 159 -12.81 -18.43 5.68
C GLY A 159 -12.48 -17.21 6.56
N GLN A 160 -13.16 -17.02 7.68
CA GLN A 160 -13.06 -15.78 8.48
C GLN A 160 -11.98 -15.78 9.56
N GLU A 161 -11.38 -16.93 9.86
CA GLU A 161 -10.40 -17.09 10.96
C GLU A 161 -8.94 -17.08 10.46
N GLN A 162 -8.72 -16.57 9.25
CA GLN A 162 -7.40 -16.55 8.63
C GLN A 162 -6.47 -15.60 9.37
N LYS A 163 -5.18 -15.92 9.31
CA LYS A 163 -4.09 -15.08 9.81
C LYS A 163 -3.12 -14.78 8.67
N PRO A 164 -2.37 -13.67 8.74
CA PRO A 164 -1.31 -13.40 7.77
C PRO A 164 -0.38 -14.61 7.64
N PHE A 165 -0.05 -14.93 6.39
CA PHE A 165 0.82 -16.04 6.00
C PHE A 165 0.43 -17.38 6.62
N ASP A 166 -0.87 -17.61 6.85
CA ASP A 166 -1.38 -18.83 7.50
C ASP A 166 -0.72 -19.11 8.87
N GLY A 167 -0.36 -18.03 9.59
CA GLY A 167 0.29 -18.11 10.89
C GLY A 167 1.80 -18.37 10.85
N GLN A 168 2.40 -18.46 9.66
CA GLN A 168 3.86 -18.53 9.50
C GLN A 168 4.54 -17.33 10.20
N PRO A 169 5.70 -17.55 10.84
CA PRO A 169 6.32 -16.51 11.64
C PRO A 169 6.96 -15.42 10.79
N PHE A 170 6.58 -14.18 11.08
CA PHE A 170 7.26 -12.95 10.66
C PHE A 170 7.30 -11.99 11.86
N ASP A 171 8.23 -11.03 11.86
CA ASP A 171 8.34 -10.02 12.91
C ASP A 171 7.73 -8.70 12.48
N ILE A 172 8.01 -8.27 11.25
CA ILE A 172 7.60 -6.97 10.72
C ILE A 172 7.07 -7.13 9.31
N TRP A 173 5.89 -6.58 9.05
CA TRP A 173 5.33 -6.40 7.72
C TRP A 173 5.50 -4.95 7.30
N ILE A 174 6.09 -4.71 6.14
CA ILE A 174 6.48 -3.40 5.62
C ILE A 174 5.80 -3.20 4.29
N THR A 175 4.95 -2.19 4.18
CA THR A 175 4.28 -1.83 2.93
C THR A 175 4.98 -0.66 2.27
N ILE A 176 5.30 -0.81 0.99
CA ILE A 176 5.90 0.23 0.16
C ILE A 176 5.15 0.27 -1.17
N ASP A 177 4.46 1.38 -1.44
CA ASP A 177 3.75 1.57 -2.72
C ASP A 177 4.73 1.76 -3.89
N SER A 178 4.33 1.34 -5.09
CA SER A 178 5.19 1.32 -6.27
C SER A 178 5.64 2.71 -6.77
N ASP A 179 4.98 3.77 -6.33
CA ASP A 179 5.28 5.16 -6.64
C ASP A 179 6.12 5.86 -5.54
N ILE A 180 6.55 5.14 -4.51
CA ILE A 180 7.40 5.67 -3.45
C ILE A 180 8.89 5.53 -3.79
N VAL A 181 9.65 6.59 -3.55
CA VAL A 181 11.11 6.62 -3.75
C VAL A 181 11.79 6.80 -2.41
N PHE A 182 12.64 5.85 -2.05
CA PHE A 182 13.24 5.77 -0.72
C PHE A 182 14.73 5.43 -0.78
N THR A 183 15.40 5.51 0.37
CA THR A 183 16.78 5.03 0.53
C THR A 183 16.85 3.91 1.56
N PHE A 184 17.98 3.19 1.58
CA PHE A 184 18.27 2.19 2.59
C PHE A 184 18.15 2.75 4.01
N GLU A 185 18.73 3.93 4.27
CA GLU A 185 18.77 4.54 5.59
C GLU A 185 17.35 4.88 6.09
N GLN A 186 16.43 5.18 5.18
CA GLN A 186 15.03 5.43 5.50
C GLN A 186 14.29 4.13 5.83
N VAL A 187 14.55 3.06 5.10
CA VAL A 187 13.98 1.72 5.38
C VAL A 187 14.54 1.14 6.67
N GLU A 188 15.85 1.22 6.90
CA GLU A 188 16.46 0.79 8.15
C GLU A 188 15.91 1.58 9.34
N LYS A 189 15.81 2.92 9.22
CA LYS A 189 15.20 3.75 10.27
C LYS A 189 13.74 3.40 10.51
N LEU A 190 12.97 3.09 9.47
CA LEU A 190 11.57 2.65 9.59
C LEU A 190 11.49 1.34 10.39
N ILE A 191 12.29 0.35 10.02
CA ILE A 191 12.39 -0.96 10.70
C ILE A 191 12.80 -0.78 12.16
N GLU A 192 13.85 -0.01 12.43
CA GLU A 192 14.36 0.21 13.79
C GLU A 192 13.37 0.95 14.68
N SER A 193 12.58 1.88 14.11
CA SER A 193 11.51 2.57 14.82
C SER A 193 10.45 1.60 15.36
N THR A 194 10.31 0.42 14.74
CA THR A 194 9.34 -0.58 15.22
C THR A 194 9.70 -1.18 16.58
N ASN A 195 10.96 -1.03 17.02
CA ASN A 195 11.39 -1.43 18.36
C ASN A 195 10.74 -0.58 19.46
N GLU A 196 10.41 0.68 19.15
CA GLU A 196 9.77 1.61 20.08
C GLU A 196 8.25 1.60 19.92
N HIS A 197 7.77 1.52 18.68
CA HIS A 197 6.35 1.62 18.35
C HIS A 197 5.89 0.51 17.40
N PRO A 198 4.81 -0.23 17.67
CA PRO A 198 4.40 -1.36 16.83
C PRO A 198 3.89 -0.97 15.44
N VAL A 199 3.47 0.29 15.25
CA VAL A 199 3.02 0.82 13.95
C VAL A 199 3.75 2.11 13.68
N VAL A 200 4.56 2.13 12.63
CA VAL A 200 5.36 3.31 12.24
C VAL A 200 5.21 3.60 10.76
N ALA A 201 5.01 4.88 10.42
CA ALA A 201 5.00 5.35 9.03
C ALA A 201 6.07 6.41 8.77
N GLY A 202 6.48 6.54 7.51
CA GLY A 202 7.27 7.66 7.01
C GLY A 202 6.40 8.73 6.34
N MET A 203 6.92 9.95 6.23
CA MET A 203 6.21 11.07 5.62
C MET A 203 6.41 11.11 4.11
N TYR A 204 5.34 11.36 3.36
CA TYR A 204 5.39 11.67 1.94
C TYR A 204 4.26 12.62 1.57
N ARG A 205 4.51 13.48 0.58
CA ARG A 205 3.56 14.51 0.16
C ARG A 205 2.49 13.95 -0.75
N MET A 206 1.28 14.48 -0.67
CA MET A 206 0.17 14.17 -1.56
C MET A 206 0.37 14.82 -2.94
N ALA A 207 -0.48 14.45 -3.90
CA ALA A 207 -0.44 14.98 -5.26
C ALA A 207 -0.71 16.48 -5.36
N ASP A 208 -1.34 17.08 -4.34
CA ASP A 208 -1.56 18.52 -4.23
C ASP A 208 -0.29 19.31 -3.92
N LEU A 209 0.83 18.65 -3.61
CA LEU A 209 2.13 19.21 -3.22
C LEU A 209 2.14 20.03 -1.92
N VAL A 210 0.98 20.16 -1.27
CA VAL A 210 0.73 20.98 -0.08
C VAL A 210 0.70 20.11 1.18
N ASN A 211 0.04 18.96 1.13
CA ASN A 211 -0.25 18.17 2.31
C ASN A 211 0.64 16.93 2.39
N TYR A 212 0.93 16.46 3.60
CA TYR A 212 1.42 15.10 3.84
C TYR A 212 0.25 14.12 3.90
N ALA A 213 0.51 12.86 3.58
CA ALA A 213 -0.49 11.79 3.56
C ALA A 213 -0.86 11.23 4.95
N PHE A 214 -1.07 12.09 5.95
CA PHE A 214 -1.53 11.67 7.28
C PHE A 214 -2.39 12.76 7.96
N VAL A 215 -3.27 12.32 8.86
CA VAL A 215 -4.25 13.13 9.60
C VAL A 215 -4.04 12.94 11.09
N LYS A 216 -3.85 14.04 11.82
CA LYS A 216 -3.60 14.02 13.26
C LYS A 216 -4.84 13.63 14.05
N ASP A 217 -5.97 14.29 13.79
CA ASP A 217 -7.20 14.19 14.59
C ASP A 217 -8.41 13.85 13.71
N TRP A 218 -9.31 13.01 14.22
CA TRP A 218 -10.56 12.64 13.52
C TRP A 218 -11.64 13.71 13.74
N ASP A 219 -11.44 14.90 13.15
CA ASP A 219 -12.34 16.04 13.33
C ASP A 219 -13.54 16.00 12.37
N GLU A 220 -14.68 15.51 12.88
CA GLU A 220 -15.94 15.50 12.14
C GLU A 220 -16.51 16.90 11.86
N THR A 221 -16.17 17.90 12.66
CA THR A 221 -16.62 19.29 12.44
C THR A 221 -15.91 19.85 11.22
N TYR A 222 -14.60 19.62 11.11
CA TYR A 222 -13.83 19.94 9.92
C TYR A 222 -14.36 19.17 8.70
N PHE A 223 -14.62 17.87 8.85
CA PHE A 223 -15.16 17.05 7.76
C PHE A 223 -16.51 17.57 7.25
N LYS A 224 -17.47 17.87 8.13
CA LYS A 224 -18.80 18.40 7.76
C LYS A 224 -18.71 19.67 6.92
N LYS A 225 -17.68 20.50 7.16
CA LYS A 225 -17.45 21.76 6.45
C LYS A 225 -16.69 21.59 5.13
N ASN A 226 -15.71 20.70 5.08
CA ASN A 226 -14.74 20.62 3.97
C ASN A 226 -14.89 19.36 3.10
N GLY A 227 -15.66 18.36 3.53
CA GLY A 227 -15.85 17.09 2.83
C GLY A 227 -14.67 16.11 2.90
N ALA A 228 -13.63 16.45 3.68
CA ALA A 228 -12.45 15.62 3.92
C ALA A 228 -11.88 15.94 5.31
N PHE A 229 -11.09 15.02 5.86
CA PHE A 229 -10.34 15.28 7.10
C PHE A 229 -9.13 16.18 6.83
N GLN A 230 -8.68 16.88 7.87
CA GLN A 230 -7.56 17.81 7.76
C GLN A 230 -6.22 17.06 7.71
N PHE A 231 -5.64 17.01 6.52
CA PHE A 231 -4.27 16.55 6.33
C PHE A 231 -3.26 17.58 6.84
N ILE A 232 -2.14 17.08 7.34
CA ILE A 232 -1.09 17.91 7.95
C ILE A 232 -0.19 18.52 6.87
N LYS A 233 0.12 19.81 7.02
CA LYS A 233 1.09 20.50 6.16
C LYS A 233 2.53 20.36 6.65
N PRO A 234 3.54 20.46 5.77
CA PRO A 234 4.95 20.46 6.15
C PRO A 234 5.31 21.47 7.23
N GLU A 235 4.78 22.68 7.15
CA GLU A 235 5.11 23.76 8.09
C GLU A 235 4.61 23.45 9.50
N GLU A 236 3.48 22.74 9.63
CA GLU A 236 2.92 22.32 10.92
C GLU A 236 3.84 21.31 11.61
N ILE A 237 4.45 20.39 10.85
CA ILE A 237 5.46 19.47 11.39
C ILE A 237 6.73 20.22 11.78
N ASP A 238 7.18 21.17 10.96
CA ASP A 238 8.38 21.95 11.26
C ASP A 238 8.22 22.78 12.56
N VAL A 239 7.05 23.37 12.79
CA VAL A 239 6.71 24.06 14.04
C VAL A 239 6.65 23.06 15.19
N TRP A 240 5.90 21.97 15.04
CA TRP A 240 5.75 20.95 16.10
C TRP A 240 7.10 20.34 16.52
N LYS A 241 7.99 20.03 15.57
CA LYS A 241 9.33 19.51 15.87
C LYS A 241 10.17 20.51 16.65
N LYS A 242 10.08 21.81 16.33
CA LYS A 242 10.80 22.87 17.06
C LYS A 242 10.27 23.05 18.47
N GLU A 243 8.97 22.88 18.68
CA GLU A 243 8.34 23.09 19.98
C GLU A 243 8.49 21.89 20.92
N THR A 244 8.49 20.68 20.38
CA THR A 244 8.45 19.44 21.18
C THR A 244 9.76 18.69 21.22
N GLU A 245 10.64 18.90 20.23
CA GLU A 245 11.87 18.11 20.01
C GLU A 245 11.62 16.59 19.85
N LEU A 246 10.35 16.19 19.65
CA LEU A 246 9.97 14.79 19.53
C LEU A 246 10.19 14.29 18.10
N LYS A 247 10.57 13.01 18.02
CA LYS A 247 10.79 12.30 16.76
C LYS A 247 9.48 11.75 16.17
N TYR A 248 8.62 11.21 17.02
CA TYR A 248 7.42 10.48 16.62
C TYR A 248 6.16 11.32 16.83
N PHE A 249 5.41 11.51 15.75
CA PHE A 249 4.17 12.26 15.72
C PHE A 249 2.98 11.28 15.69
N ASN A 250 2.16 11.28 16.73
CA ASN A 250 0.98 10.39 16.80
C ASN A 250 -0.13 10.90 15.87
N VAL A 251 -0.73 9.99 15.12
CA VAL A 251 -1.81 10.28 14.16
C VAL A 251 -2.94 9.26 14.27
N VAL A 252 -4.15 9.66 13.89
CA VAL A 252 -5.29 8.73 13.75
C VAL A 252 -5.31 8.02 12.39
N TYR A 253 -4.59 8.57 11.41
CA TYR A 253 -4.52 8.02 10.06
C TYR A 253 -3.19 8.39 9.40
N SER A 254 -2.58 7.41 8.74
CA SER A 254 -1.48 7.60 7.79
C SER A 254 -1.74 6.73 6.58
N GLY A 255 -1.46 7.26 5.39
CA GLY A 255 -1.42 6.47 4.18
C GLY A 255 -0.40 5.34 4.30
N MET A 256 -0.68 4.24 3.60
CA MET A 256 0.07 2.98 3.69
C MET A 256 1.18 2.83 2.64
N GLY A 257 1.59 3.93 2.02
CA GLY A 257 2.64 3.92 0.99
C GLY A 257 4.04 3.69 1.55
N PHE A 258 4.27 3.97 2.83
CA PHE A 258 5.56 3.68 3.48
C PHE A 258 5.36 3.47 4.99
N MET A 259 5.05 2.24 5.38
CA MET A 259 4.67 1.90 6.76
C MET A 259 5.21 0.53 7.17
N ALA A 260 5.64 0.38 8.41
CA ALA A 260 6.08 -0.86 9.02
C ALA A 260 5.23 -1.19 10.26
N ILE A 261 4.84 -2.45 10.37
CA ILE A 261 3.88 -2.93 11.36
C ILE A 261 4.40 -4.23 11.96
N ARG A 262 4.48 -4.29 13.29
CA ARG A 262 4.85 -5.52 13.99
C ARG A 262 3.72 -6.54 13.95
N ARG A 263 4.08 -7.82 13.91
CA ARG A 263 3.13 -8.94 13.83
C ARG A 263 2.00 -8.86 14.86
N GLU A 264 2.28 -8.48 16.10
CA GLU A 264 1.26 -8.52 17.16
C GLU A 264 0.05 -7.61 16.88
N VAL A 265 0.21 -6.59 16.02
CA VAL A 265 -0.90 -5.73 15.60
C VAL A 265 -1.91 -6.54 14.79
N PHE A 266 -1.43 -7.39 13.88
CA PHE A 266 -2.30 -8.27 13.09
C PHE A 266 -2.91 -9.40 13.91
N ASP A 267 -2.20 -9.89 14.93
CA ASP A 267 -2.72 -10.92 15.84
C ASP A 267 -3.92 -10.41 16.65
N ASN A 268 -4.03 -9.08 16.84
CA ASN A 268 -5.09 -8.41 17.59
C ASN A 268 -6.19 -7.77 16.73
N ILE A 269 -6.08 -7.84 15.39
CA ILE A 269 -7.12 -7.38 14.46
C ILE A 269 -7.76 -8.60 13.81
N LYS A 270 -9.09 -8.66 13.79
CA LYS A 270 -9.83 -9.74 13.14
C LYS A 270 -9.96 -9.48 11.63
N TYR A 271 -9.73 -10.52 10.82
CA TYR A 271 -10.03 -10.51 9.39
C TYR A 271 -11.52 -10.19 9.11
N PRO A 272 -11.86 -9.45 8.04
CA PRO A 272 -10.97 -8.81 7.07
C PRO A 272 -10.20 -7.60 7.65
N TYR A 273 -8.99 -7.37 7.15
CA TYR A 273 -8.11 -6.31 7.66
C TYR A 273 -8.36 -4.95 6.99
N PHE A 274 -8.77 -4.96 5.71
CA PHE A 274 -8.79 -3.77 4.83
C PHE A 274 -10.18 -3.45 4.24
N ASP A 275 -11.23 -4.08 4.74
CA ASP A 275 -12.62 -3.83 4.37
C ASP A 275 -13.06 -2.41 4.72
N SER A 276 -13.80 -1.76 3.81
CA SER A 276 -14.38 -0.44 4.04
C SER A 276 -15.67 -0.54 4.84
N GLU A 277 -15.76 0.21 5.95
CA GLU A 277 -17.00 0.41 6.69
C GLU A 277 -17.73 1.67 6.21
N ILE A 278 -19.08 1.65 6.33
CA ILE A 278 -19.91 2.82 6.03
C ILE A 278 -19.84 3.78 7.23
N VAL A 279 -19.32 4.98 6.99
CA VAL A 279 -19.32 6.07 7.96
C VAL A 279 -20.62 6.84 7.81
N THR A 280 -21.32 7.06 8.92
CA THR A 280 -22.56 7.86 8.97
C THR A 280 -22.35 9.08 9.85
N ILE A 281 -22.49 10.27 9.29
CA ILE A 281 -22.27 11.54 9.96
C ILE A 281 -23.58 12.34 9.93
N HIS A 282 -24.08 12.71 11.10
CA HIS A 282 -25.28 13.54 11.25
C HIS A 282 -24.89 15.02 11.30
N THR A 283 -25.48 15.85 10.44
CA THR A 283 -25.30 17.31 10.46
C THR A 283 -26.33 17.97 11.38
N GLU A 284 -26.03 19.19 11.82
CA GLU A 284 -26.93 20.00 12.66
C GLU A 284 -28.24 20.35 11.95
N GLU A 285 -28.23 20.42 10.62
CA GLU A 285 -29.40 20.68 9.76
C GLU A 285 -30.27 19.43 9.50
N GLY A 286 -29.97 18.31 10.16
CA GLY A 286 -30.71 17.05 10.02
C GLY A 286 -30.36 16.22 8.77
N LYS A 287 -29.38 16.65 7.96
CA LYS A 287 -28.86 15.87 6.84
C LYS A 287 -27.99 14.72 7.36
N VAL A 288 -28.18 13.53 6.79
CA VAL A 288 -27.36 12.35 7.06
C VAL A 288 -26.35 12.16 5.92
N ILE A 289 -25.07 12.30 6.22
CA ILE A 289 -23.98 12.01 5.29
C ILE A 289 -23.59 10.54 5.46
N ARG A 290 -23.54 9.81 4.36
CA ARG A 290 -23.02 8.43 4.31
C ARG A 290 -21.83 8.40 3.37
N ASP A 291 -20.72 7.86 3.87
CA ASP A 291 -19.47 7.78 3.14
C ASP A 291 -18.81 6.42 3.34
N ILE A 292 -17.89 6.06 2.46
CA ILE A 292 -17.02 4.90 2.61
C ILE A 292 -15.58 5.38 2.71
N CYS A 293 -14.79 4.75 3.59
CA CYS A 293 -13.38 5.06 3.70
C CYS A 293 -12.53 4.20 2.75
N SER A 294 -11.38 4.72 2.36
CA SER A 294 -10.32 3.94 1.72
C SER A 294 -9.81 2.83 2.65
N GLU A 295 -9.08 1.88 2.07
CA GLU A 295 -8.61 0.68 2.76
C GLU A 295 -7.59 1.02 3.86
N ASP A 296 -6.76 2.02 3.62
CA ASP A 296 -5.76 2.52 4.57
C ASP A 296 -6.41 3.22 5.77
N VAL A 297 -7.43 4.05 5.54
CA VAL A 297 -8.23 4.68 6.60
C VAL A 297 -8.94 3.63 7.43
N SER A 298 -9.57 2.64 6.79
CA SER A 298 -10.27 1.57 7.51
C SER A 298 -9.29 0.74 8.36
N PHE A 299 -8.15 0.39 7.81
CA PHE A 299 -7.13 -0.36 8.55
C PHE A 299 -6.54 0.46 9.71
N CYS A 300 -6.26 1.75 9.52
CA CYS A 300 -5.83 2.64 10.60
C CYS A 300 -6.84 2.70 11.75
N LYS A 301 -8.15 2.77 11.44
CA LYS A 301 -9.20 2.69 12.46
C LYS A 301 -9.16 1.38 13.23
N LYS A 302 -9.00 0.25 12.55
CA LYS A 302 -8.89 -1.06 13.20
C LYS A 302 -7.66 -1.16 14.09
N ILE A 303 -6.53 -0.59 13.68
CA ILE A 303 -5.32 -0.47 14.51
C ILE A 303 -5.63 0.31 15.80
N THR A 304 -6.27 1.47 15.70
CA THR A 304 -6.62 2.28 16.87
C THR A 304 -7.65 1.58 17.76
N GLN A 305 -8.65 0.92 17.19
CA GLN A 305 -9.65 0.13 17.93
C GLN A 305 -9.02 -1.06 18.67
N ALA A 306 -7.96 -1.65 18.11
CA ALA A 306 -7.17 -2.70 18.76
C ALA A 306 -6.22 -2.15 19.85
N GLY A 307 -6.23 -0.84 20.12
CA GLY A 307 -5.47 -0.20 21.19
C GLY A 307 -4.05 0.24 20.81
N TYR A 308 -3.72 0.28 19.52
CA TYR A 308 -2.41 0.68 19.03
C TYR A 308 -2.40 2.13 18.52
N GLN A 309 -1.29 2.82 18.77
CA GLN A 309 -1.01 4.14 18.21
C GLN A 309 -0.30 4.03 16.87
N ILE A 310 -0.59 4.94 15.94
CA ILE A 310 0.08 5.05 14.65
C ILE A 310 1.07 6.20 14.76
N MET A 311 2.36 5.88 14.68
CA MET A 311 3.42 6.86 14.88
C MET A 311 4.09 7.22 13.56
N VAL A 312 4.05 8.48 13.17
CA VAL A 312 4.81 8.99 12.04
C VAL A 312 6.20 9.37 12.52
N ASN A 313 7.24 8.72 12.00
CA ASN A 313 8.62 9.12 12.26
C ASN A 313 8.98 10.33 11.39
N THR A 314 9.06 11.50 12.01
CA THR A 314 9.24 12.78 11.30
C THR A 314 10.67 13.01 10.77
N ASP A 315 11.58 12.06 10.98
CA ASP A 315 12.92 12.05 10.36
C ASP A 315 12.97 11.18 9.10
N ILE A 316 11.85 10.57 8.73
CA ILE A 316 11.69 9.78 7.51
C ILE A 316 10.82 10.57 6.55
N ARG A 317 11.42 11.08 5.46
CA ARG A 317 10.70 11.73 4.37
C ARG A 317 11.07 11.09 3.04
N VAL A 318 10.14 10.36 2.45
CA VAL A 318 10.33 9.66 1.18
C VAL A 318 9.74 10.47 0.01
N GLY A 319 10.19 10.17 -1.20
CA GLY A 319 9.63 10.72 -2.43
C GLY A 319 8.33 10.02 -2.82
N HIS A 320 7.45 10.72 -3.52
CA HIS A 320 6.17 10.19 -4.03
C HIS A 320 6.02 10.65 -5.47
N ILE A 321 6.07 9.71 -6.41
CA ILE A 321 5.98 9.97 -7.84
C ILE A 321 4.51 10.17 -8.20
N LYS A 322 4.21 11.28 -8.87
CA LYS A 322 2.91 11.49 -9.50
C LYS A 322 3.09 11.80 -10.98
N PRO A 323 2.35 11.11 -11.87
CA PRO A 323 2.43 11.37 -13.29
C PRO A 323 1.89 12.77 -13.58
N LEU A 324 2.63 13.52 -14.39
CA LEU A 324 2.13 14.74 -15.01
C LEU A 324 1.69 14.36 -16.43
N ILE A 325 0.40 14.49 -16.71
CA ILE A 325 -0.13 14.37 -18.08
C ILE A 325 0.13 15.73 -18.73
N ILE A 326 0.95 15.74 -19.77
CA ILE A 326 1.31 16.94 -20.55
C ILE A 326 0.44 17.01 -21.80
#